data_AF-A0A5A7Y5V5-F1
#
_entry.id   AF-A0A5A7Y5V5-F1
#
_cell.length_a   1.000
_cell.length_b   1.000
_cell.length_c   1.000
_cell.angle_alpha   90.00
_cell.angle_beta   90.00
_cell.angle_gamma   90.00
#
_symmetry.space_group_name_H-M   'P 1'
#
loop_
_entity.id
_entity.type
_entity.pdbx_description
1 polymer ?
#
loop_
_entity_poly.entity_id
_entity_poly.type
_entity_poly.pdbx_seq_one_letter_code
_entity_poly.pdbx_strand_id
1 'polypeptide(L)'
;MADQPLRDHILQRADEIGGPARLVISAAWRDLPADAPLTDVVGRVDATVDALARHLAAASTVPDAAEVEGACAALRSAVDAQADAERVADALSADRIQFLETSLEFHDRHGTQPCPVCAASTLDDDWVVRTRAALAAEEGAASALRVARSTAHRARQALTALVRGVQTPPAEDAGLSAAVQARAAHQRFSALPADGDDALVGHVTGALPELRATYAALGRDAAADLDVARQAQTWLQSSPLPREQT
;
A
#
# COMPACT_ATOMS: atom_id res chain seq x y z
N MET A 1 31.52 10.50 -46.25
CA MET A 1 31.08 11.91 -46.16
C MET A 1 29.55 12.02 -46.35
N ALA A 2 28.73 11.13 -45.77
CA ALA A 2 27.33 10.99 -46.22
C ALA A 2 26.24 10.70 -45.15
N ASP A 3 26.43 10.97 -43.85
CA ASP A 3 25.34 10.81 -42.85
C ASP A 3 24.77 12.11 -42.26
N GLN A 4 25.41 13.26 -42.51
CA GLN A 4 24.85 14.57 -42.16
C GLN A 4 23.44 14.85 -42.77
N PRO A 5 23.05 14.37 -43.98
CA PRO A 5 21.76 14.75 -44.56
C PRO A 5 20.54 14.06 -43.92
N LEU A 6 20.69 12.87 -43.29
CA LEU A 6 19.55 12.12 -42.78
C LEU A 6 18.99 12.74 -41.50
N ARG A 7 19.86 13.06 -40.54
CA ARG A 7 19.47 13.72 -39.28
C ARG A 7 18.75 15.04 -39.56
N ASP A 8 19.34 15.89 -40.40
CA ASP A 8 18.78 17.21 -40.72
C ASP A 8 17.45 17.07 -41.47
N HIS A 9 17.33 16.12 -42.39
CA HIS A 9 16.07 15.81 -43.07
C HIS A 9 14.97 15.36 -42.10
N ILE A 10 15.30 14.48 -41.14
CA ILE A 10 14.34 14.01 -40.13
C ILE A 10 13.92 15.15 -39.21
N LEU A 11 14.85 15.98 -38.74
CA LEU A 11 14.53 17.10 -37.86
C LEU A 11 13.72 18.20 -38.56
N GLN A 12 13.92 18.40 -39.86
CA GLN A 12 13.11 19.30 -40.67
C GLN A 12 11.69 18.75 -40.87
N ARG A 13 11.53 17.45 -41.16
CA ARG A 13 10.21 16.83 -41.31
C ARG A 13 9.45 16.71 -39.99
N ALA A 14 10.16 16.56 -38.88
CA ALA A 14 9.55 16.52 -37.55
C ALA A 14 8.84 17.85 -37.18
N ASP A 15 9.05 18.95 -37.90
CA ASP A 15 8.23 20.16 -37.73
C ASP A 15 6.73 19.90 -38.01
N GLU A 16 6.39 18.85 -38.78
CA GLU A 16 5.01 18.45 -39.10
C GLU A 16 4.22 17.94 -37.86
N ILE A 17 4.90 17.41 -36.84
CA ILE A 17 4.27 16.82 -35.64
C ILE A 17 4.23 17.77 -34.43
N GLY A 18 4.61 19.03 -34.64
CA GLY A 18 4.59 20.06 -33.62
C GLY A 18 5.87 20.14 -32.78
N GLY A 19 6.07 21.31 -32.17
CA GLY A 19 7.29 21.65 -31.42
C GLY A 19 7.68 20.63 -30.33
N PRO A 20 6.77 20.24 -29.42
CA PRO A 20 7.11 19.30 -28.34
C PRO A 20 7.56 17.92 -28.82
N ALA A 21 6.86 17.31 -29.77
CA ALA A 21 7.21 15.98 -30.28
C ALA A 21 8.54 16.02 -31.08
N ARG A 22 8.77 17.09 -31.85
CA ARG A 22 10.07 17.33 -32.48
C ARG A 22 11.20 17.46 -31.46
N LEU A 23 10.96 18.12 -30.33
CA LEU A 23 11.98 18.25 -29.27
C LEU A 23 12.37 16.89 -28.68
N VAL A 24 11.42 15.96 -28.52
CA VAL A 24 11.72 14.58 -28.10
C VAL A 24 12.65 13.89 -29.10
N ILE A 25 12.33 13.96 -30.40
CA ILE A 25 13.19 13.38 -31.46
C ILE A 25 14.58 14.04 -31.44
N SER A 26 14.63 15.38 -31.36
CA SER A 26 15.88 16.13 -31.30
C SER A 26 16.71 15.79 -30.06
N ALA A 27 16.07 15.52 -28.92
CA ALA A 27 16.74 15.12 -27.69
C ALA A 27 17.29 13.69 -27.79
N ALA A 28 16.60 12.77 -28.47
CA ALA A 28 17.10 11.42 -28.69
C ALA A 28 18.40 11.39 -29.52
N TRP A 29 18.58 12.36 -30.43
CA TRP A 29 19.82 12.60 -31.17
C TRP A 29 20.95 13.24 -30.34
N ARG A 30 20.68 13.74 -29.13
CA ARG A 30 21.71 14.37 -28.28
C ARG A 30 22.74 13.32 -27.87
N ASP A 31 24.02 13.69 -27.93
CA ASP A 31 25.15 12.81 -27.56
C ASP A 31 25.26 11.52 -28.40
N LEU A 32 24.51 11.40 -29.51
CA LEU A 32 24.80 10.44 -30.56
C LEU A 32 25.84 11.01 -31.53
N PRO A 33 26.73 10.17 -32.08
CA PRO A 33 27.62 10.61 -33.15
C PRO A 33 26.79 11.04 -34.38
N ALA A 34 27.38 11.88 -35.24
CA ALA A 34 26.67 12.48 -36.37
C ALA A 34 26.17 11.44 -37.39
N ASP A 35 26.79 10.25 -37.40
CA ASP A 35 26.50 9.09 -38.24
C ASP A 35 25.66 8.02 -37.52
N ALA A 36 25.07 8.32 -36.36
CA ALA A 36 24.25 7.35 -35.66
C ALA A 36 23.02 6.93 -36.51
N PRO A 37 22.71 5.62 -36.58
CA PRO A 37 21.58 5.15 -37.33
C PRO A 37 20.27 5.57 -36.67
N LEU A 38 19.20 5.72 -37.46
CA LEU A 38 17.88 6.08 -36.94
C LEU A 38 17.34 5.06 -35.93
N THR A 39 17.73 3.79 -36.04
CA THR A 39 17.34 2.74 -35.08
C THR A 39 17.73 3.07 -33.65
N ASP A 40 18.87 3.74 -33.44
CA ASP A 40 19.32 4.13 -32.10
C ASP A 40 18.44 5.25 -31.52
N VAL A 41 17.97 6.14 -32.37
CA VAL A 41 17.07 7.23 -32.02
C VAL A 41 15.69 6.68 -31.67
N VAL A 42 15.17 5.75 -32.48
CA VAL A 42 13.92 5.03 -32.19
C VAL A 42 14.04 4.31 -30.86
N GLY A 43 15.12 3.56 -30.61
CA GLY A 43 15.34 2.87 -29.34
C GLY A 43 15.41 3.82 -28.13
N ARG A 44 15.97 5.02 -28.30
CA ARG A 44 15.98 6.05 -27.25
C ARG A 44 14.59 6.65 -26.99
N VAL A 45 13.80 6.92 -28.04
CA VAL A 45 12.41 7.39 -27.89
C VAL A 45 11.55 6.32 -27.22
N ASP A 46 11.70 5.05 -27.61
CA ASP A 46 11.03 3.90 -26.98
C ASP A 46 11.39 3.81 -25.49
N ALA A 47 12.67 3.94 -25.14
CA ALA A 47 13.11 3.96 -23.74
C ALA A 47 12.54 5.14 -22.95
N THR A 48 12.38 6.32 -23.56
CA THR A 48 11.69 7.47 -22.95
C THR A 48 10.21 7.17 -22.70
N VAL A 49 9.50 6.62 -23.68
CA VAL A 49 8.09 6.20 -23.54
C VAL A 49 7.94 5.21 -22.39
N ASP A 50 8.81 4.20 -22.31
CA ASP A 50 8.77 3.19 -21.25
C ASP A 50 9.08 3.80 -19.87
N ALA A 51 10.06 4.70 -19.78
CA ALA A 51 10.39 5.38 -18.53
C ALA A 51 9.23 6.23 -18.02
N LEU A 52 8.61 7.04 -18.89
CA LEU A 52 7.45 7.87 -18.55
C LEU A 52 6.24 7.01 -18.14
N ALA A 53 6.00 5.89 -18.84
CA ALA A 53 4.94 4.96 -18.50
C ALA A 53 5.14 4.34 -17.11
N ARG A 54 6.38 3.99 -16.72
CA ARG A 54 6.67 3.49 -15.35
C ARG A 54 6.44 4.55 -14.28
N HIS A 55 6.79 5.80 -14.53
CA HIS A 55 6.50 6.91 -13.61
C HIS A 55 5.00 7.13 -13.43
N LEU A 56 4.23 7.10 -14.52
CA LEU A 56 2.77 7.20 -14.48
C LEU A 56 2.12 6.02 -13.75
N ALA A 57 2.63 4.80 -13.95
CA ALA A 57 2.16 3.61 -13.24
C ALA A 57 2.40 3.74 -11.73
N ALA A 58 3.61 4.14 -11.31
CA ALA A 58 3.93 4.37 -9.90
C ALA A 58 3.03 5.45 -9.29
N ALA A 59 2.79 6.54 -10.03
CA ALA A 59 1.90 7.63 -9.62
C ALA A 59 0.47 7.15 -9.29
N SER A 60 0.03 6.09 -9.97
CA SER A 60 -1.32 5.52 -9.85
C SER A 60 -1.49 4.55 -8.68
N THR A 61 -0.44 4.28 -7.90
CA THR A 61 -0.48 3.34 -6.76
C THR A 61 -0.81 3.99 -5.42
N VAL A 62 -0.99 5.30 -5.39
CA VAL A 62 -1.30 6.02 -4.15
C VAL A 62 -2.75 5.75 -3.74
N PRO A 63 -2.98 5.26 -2.51
CA PRO A 63 -4.34 4.99 -2.04
C PRO A 63 -5.13 6.29 -1.94
N ASP A 64 -6.45 6.16 -2.08
CA ASP A 64 -7.33 7.30 -1.88
C ASP A 64 -7.44 7.66 -0.38
N ALA A 65 -7.87 8.89 -0.09
CA ALA A 65 -7.97 9.35 1.30
C ALA A 65 -9.05 8.61 2.08
N ALA A 66 -10.16 8.23 1.44
CA ALA A 66 -11.25 7.53 2.11
C ALA A 66 -10.84 6.10 2.49
N GLU A 67 -10.04 5.43 1.66
CA GLU A 67 -9.47 4.12 1.92
C GLU A 67 -8.52 4.17 3.13
N VAL A 68 -7.61 5.15 3.16
CA VAL A 68 -6.70 5.34 4.29
C VAL A 68 -7.45 5.74 5.56
N GLU A 69 -8.39 6.68 5.48
CA GLU A 69 -9.24 7.10 6.60
C GLU A 69 -10.04 5.92 7.17
N GLY A 70 -10.60 5.09 6.29
CA GLY A 70 -11.32 3.87 6.65
C GLY A 70 -10.42 2.85 7.36
N ALA A 71 -9.22 2.60 6.83
CA ALA A 71 -8.25 1.70 7.47
C ALA A 71 -7.76 2.24 8.84
N CYS A 72 -7.51 3.54 8.94
CA CYS A 72 -7.16 4.21 10.20
C CYS A 72 -8.30 4.15 11.23
N ALA A 73 -9.56 4.33 10.80
CA ALA A 73 -10.73 4.21 11.65
C ALA A 73 -10.93 2.76 12.13
N ALA A 74 -10.76 1.79 11.23
CA ALA A 74 -10.85 0.37 11.56
C ALA A 74 -9.79 -0.05 12.57
N LEU A 75 -8.54 0.43 12.42
CA LEU A 75 -7.47 0.14 13.38
C LEU A 75 -7.78 0.72 14.76
N ARG A 76 -8.17 2.00 14.84
CA ARG A 76 -8.55 2.62 16.12
C ARG A 76 -9.69 1.87 16.81
N SER A 77 -10.76 1.58 16.07
CA SER A 77 -11.90 0.84 16.60
C SER A 77 -11.52 -0.57 17.09
N ALA A 78 -10.61 -1.24 16.39
CA ALA A 78 -10.17 -2.58 16.77
C ALA A 78 -9.25 -2.58 18.00
N VAL A 79 -8.40 -1.57 18.14
CA VAL A 79 -7.55 -1.36 19.33
C VAL A 79 -8.41 -1.02 20.55
N ASP A 80 -9.40 -0.15 20.40
CA ASP A 80 -10.35 0.17 21.47
C ASP A 80 -11.12 -1.09 21.91
N ALA A 81 -11.64 -1.85 20.96
CA ALA A 81 -12.34 -3.11 21.24
C ALA A 81 -11.43 -4.15 21.92
N GLN A 82 -10.15 -4.20 21.56
CA GLN A 82 -9.17 -5.05 22.24
C GLN A 82 -8.96 -4.58 23.68
N ALA A 83 -8.74 -3.29 23.91
CA ALA A 83 -8.55 -2.76 25.26
C ALA A 83 -9.78 -3.01 26.14
N ASP A 84 -10.98 -2.88 25.60
CA ASP A 84 -12.23 -3.21 26.28
C ASP A 84 -12.31 -4.69 26.64
N ALA A 85 -12.00 -5.58 25.69
CA ALA A 85 -12.01 -7.01 25.93
C ALA A 85 -10.93 -7.45 26.93
N GLU A 86 -9.78 -6.79 26.96
CA GLU A 86 -8.71 -7.03 27.95
C GLU A 86 -9.08 -6.56 29.35
N ARG A 87 -9.93 -5.52 29.48
CA ARG A 87 -10.48 -5.12 30.78
C ARG A 87 -11.52 -6.11 31.31
N VAL A 88 -12.23 -6.81 30.42
CA VAL A 88 -13.27 -7.79 30.78
C VAL A 88 -12.65 -9.17 31.06
N ALA A 89 -11.75 -9.64 30.20
CA ALA A 89 -11.03 -10.89 30.39
C ALA A 89 -9.82 -10.65 31.29
N ASP A 90 -9.95 -10.96 32.57
CA ASP A 90 -8.84 -10.81 33.52
C ASP A 90 -7.78 -11.90 33.33
N ALA A 91 -6.62 -11.72 33.97
CA ALA A 91 -5.49 -12.66 33.86
C ALA A 91 -5.81 -14.07 34.40
N LEU A 92 -6.89 -14.22 35.16
CA LEU A 92 -7.30 -15.47 35.81
C LEU A 92 -8.46 -16.17 35.08
N SER A 93 -9.00 -15.61 33.98
CA SER A 93 -10.14 -16.23 33.27
C SER A 93 -9.88 -17.67 32.88
N ALA A 94 -8.66 -18.03 32.43
CA ALA A 94 -8.33 -19.42 32.08
C ALA A 94 -8.39 -20.36 33.30
N ASP A 95 -7.81 -19.93 34.42
CA ASP A 95 -7.81 -20.71 35.67
C ASP A 95 -9.24 -20.85 36.22
N ARG A 96 -10.07 -19.81 36.10
CA ARG A 96 -11.49 -19.85 36.51
C ARG A 96 -12.31 -20.79 35.64
N ILE A 97 -12.15 -20.74 34.31
CA ILE A 97 -12.80 -21.68 33.39
C ILE A 97 -12.49 -23.12 33.82
N GLN A 98 -11.21 -23.45 33.99
CA GLN A 98 -10.77 -24.78 34.40
C GLN A 98 -11.36 -25.18 35.76
N PHE A 99 -11.38 -24.27 36.73
CA PHE A 99 -11.95 -24.53 38.05
C PHE A 99 -13.45 -24.81 38.00
N LEU A 100 -14.20 -24.01 37.23
CA LEU A 100 -15.65 -24.16 37.07
C LEU A 100 -16.00 -25.46 36.35
N GLU A 101 -15.28 -25.82 35.29
CA GLU A 101 -15.42 -27.09 34.57
C GLU A 101 -15.18 -28.28 35.52
N THR A 102 -14.06 -28.26 36.25
CA THR A 102 -13.70 -29.33 37.20
C THR A 102 -14.74 -29.45 38.31
N SER A 103 -15.26 -28.32 38.80
CA SER A 103 -16.28 -28.29 39.85
C SER A 103 -17.61 -28.88 39.35
N LEU A 104 -18.02 -28.57 38.12
CA LEU A 104 -19.23 -29.13 37.52
C LEU A 104 -19.09 -30.64 37.31
N GLU A 105 -17.92 -31.10 36.85
CA GLU A 105 -17.62 -32.54 36.71
C GLU A 105 -17.65 -33.26 38.06
N PHE A 106 -17.12 -32.63 39.11
CA PHE A 106 -17.20 -33.17 40.47
C PHE A 106 -18.66 -33.33 40.93
N HIS A 107 -19.50 -32.33 40.72
CA HIS A 107 -20.93 -32.42 41.05
C HIS A 107 -21.62 -33.52 40.23
N ASP A 108 -21.34 -33.63 38.94
CA ASP A 108 -21.93 -34.68 38.08
C ASP A 108 -21.62 -36.09 38.60
N ARG A 109 -20.39 -36.31 39.11
CA ARG A 109 -19.96 -37.61 39.64
C ARG A 109 -20.49 -37.94 41.04
N HIS A 110 -20.72 -36.94 41.88
CA HIS A 110 -20.93 -37.13 43.32
C HIS A 110 -22.28 -36.59 43.84
N GLY A 111 -23.03 -35.88 42.99
CA GLY A 111 -24.32 -35.31 43.31
C GLY A 111 -24.28 -34.19 44.36
N THR A 112 -25.45 -33.90 44.90
CA THR A 112 -25.67 -32.82 45.87
C THR A 112 -24.95 -33.09 47.19
N GLN A 113 -24.07 -32.16 47.59
CA GLN A 113 -23.27 -32.28 48.81
C GLN A 113 -22.74 -30.91 49.28
N PRO A 114 -22.24 -30.80 50.52
CA PRO A 114 -21.54 -29.60 50.97
C PRO A 114 -20.33 -29.29 50.09
N CYS A 115 -20.08 -28.02 49.81
CA CYS A 115 -18.93 -27.59 49.02
C CYS A 115 -17.62 -28.03 49.69
N PRO A 116 -16.76 -28.80 48.99
CA PRO A 116 -15.52 -29.32 49.59
C PRO A 116 -14.46 -28.25 49.84
N VAL A 117 -14.63 -27.04 49.26
CA VAL A 117 -13.69 -25.92 49.41
C VAL A 117 -14.02 -25.07 50.63
N CYS A 118 -15.28 -24.64 50.78
CA CYS A 118 -15.67 -23.68 51.81
C CYS A 118 -16.61 -24.24 52.89
N ALA A 119 -17.25 -25.39 52.66
CA ALA A 119 -18.30 -25.99 53.50
C ALA A 119 -19.52 -25.09 53.80
N ALA A 120 -19.56 -23.86 53.31
CA ALA A 120 -20.60 -22.86 53.61
C ALA A 120 -21.79 -22.90 52.62
N SER A 121 -21.65 -23.60 51.50
CA SER A 121 -22.69 -23.75 50.48
C SER A 121 -22.89 -25.21 50.11
N THR A 122 -24.06 -25.53 49.56
CA THR A 122 -24.34 -26.83 48.94
C THR A 122 -24.10 -26.74 47.44
N LEU A 123 -23.49 -27.77 46.86
CA LEU A 123 -23.42 -27.97 45.41
C LEU A 123 -24.76 -28.59 44.96
N ASP A 124 -25.82 -27.80 44.89
CA ASP A 124 -27.16 -28.22 44.46
C ASP A 124 -27.45 -27.81 43.00
N ASP A 125 -28.67 -28.10 42.51
CA ASP A 125 -29.09 -27.75 41.16
C ASP A 125 -29.00 -26.24 40.87
N ASP A 126 -29.33 -25.40 41.87
CA ASP A 126 -29.20 -23.95 41.75
C ASP A 126 -27.73 -23.53 41.63
N TRP A 127 -26.83 -24.17 42.38
CA TRP A 127 -25.39 -24.01 42.23
C TRP A 127 -24.92 -24.42 40.83
N VAL A 128 -25.42 -25.54 40.28
CA VAL A 128 -25.09 -25.97 38.91
C VAL A 128 -25.50 -24.90 37.89
N VAL A 129 -26.72 -24.36 38.00
CA VAL A 129 -27.22 -23.31 37.10
C VAL A 129 -26.33 -22.06 37.16
N ARG A 130 -26.02 -21.56 38.36
CA ARG A 130 -25.15 -20.39 38.53
C ARG A 130 -23.73 -20.64 38.02
N THR A 131 -23.19 -21.83 38.27
CA THR A 131 -21.82 -22.20 37.88
C THR A 131 -21.70 -22.34 36.36
N ARG A 132 -22.70 -22.93 35.69
CA ARG A 132 -22.77 -22.96 34.21
C ARG A 132 -22.89 -21.56 33.61
N ALA A 133 -23.69 -20.68 34.22
CA ALA A 133 -23.79 -19.29 33.77
C ALA A 133 -22.47 -18.53 33.93
N ALA A 134 -21.76 -18.72 35.05
CA ALA A 134 -20.44 -18.14 35.28
C ALA A 134 -19.40 -18.67 34.28
N LEU A 135 -19.39 -19.99 34.02
CA LEU A 135 -18.50 -20.60 33.03
C LEU A 135 -18.74 -20.02 31.63
N ALA A 136 -20.01 -19.96 31.20
CA ALA A 136 -20.35 -19.39 29.89
C ALA A 136 -19.94 -17.91 29.76
N ALA A 137 -20.02 -17.13 30.84
CA ALA A 137 -19.58 -15.74 30.84
C ALA A 137 -18.05 -15.62 30.68
N GLU A 138 -17.28 -16.43 31.41
CA GLU A 138 -15.81 -16.44 31.32
C GLU A 138 -15.34 -16.93 29.94
N GLU A 139 -15.93 -18.00 29.40
CA GLU A 139 -15.66 -18.49 28.05
C GLU A 139 -15.99 -17.45 26.98
N GLY A 140 -17.12 -16.74 27.15
CA GLY A 140 -17.55 -15.65 26.30
C GLY A 140 -16.54 -14.50 26.29
N ALA A 141 -16.09 -14.06 27.47
CA ALA A 141 -15.07 -13.01 27.60
C ALA A 141 -13.73 -13.43 26.95
N ALA A 142 -13.26 -14.65 27.23
CA ALA A 142 -12.02 -15.16 26.64
C ALA A 142 -12.11 -15.27 25.10
N SER A 143 -13.26 -15.69 24.59
CA SER A 143 -13.53 -15.74 23.14
C SER A 143 -13.54 -14.33 22.52
N ALA A 144 -14.23 -13.39 23.15
CA ALA A 144 -14.28 -12.00 22.71
C ALA A 144 -12.88 -11.37 22.64
N LEU A 145 -12.03 -11.61 23.65
CA LEU A 145 -10.65 -11.13 23.66
C LEU A 145 -9.83 -11.72 22.49
N ARG A 146 -9.94 -13.02 22.22
CA ARG A 146 -9.25 -13.64 21.07
C ARG A 146 -9.69 -13.01 19.75
N VAL A 147 -11.00 -12.80 19.57
CA VAL A 147 -11.55 -12.15 18.38
C VAL A 147 -11.06 -10.71 18.25
N ALA A 148 -11.09 -9.94 19.33
CA ALA A 148 -10.64 -8.55 19.34
C ALA A 148 -9.16 -8.42 18.96
N ARG A 149 -8.28 -9.23 19.57
CA ARG A 149 -6.84 -9.28 19.22
C ARG A 149 -6.61 -9.63 17.76
N SER A 150 -7.31 -10.65 17.25
CA SER A 150 -7.20 -11.03 15.84
C SER A 150 -7.66 -9.91 14.89
N THR A 151 -8.64 -9.12 15.31
CA THR A 151 -9.19 -8.02 14.53
C THR A 151 -8.25 -6.82 14.53
N ALA A 152 -7.69 -6.45 15.68
CA ALA A 152 -6.67 -5.41 15.78
C ALA A 152 -5.43 -5.76 14.95
N HIS A 153 -4.96 -7.01 15.04
CA HIS A 153 -3.84 -7.48 14.24
C HIS A 153 -4.10 -7.36 12.72
N ARG A 154 -5.27 -7.82 12.25
CA ARG A 154 -5.66 -7.71 10.84
C ARG A 154 -5.81 -6.26 10.39
N ALA A 155 -6.38 -5.39 11.22
CA ALA A 155 -6.51 -3.97 10.91
C ALA A 155 -5.13 -3.30 10.76
N ARG A 156 -4.18 -3.61 11.64
CA ARG A 156 -2.79 -3.12 11.54
C ARG A 156 -2.11 -3.62 10.26
N GLN A 157 -2.29 -4.90 9.93
CA GLN A 157 -1.76 -5.49 8.70
C GLN A 157 -2.36 -4.81 7.45
N ALA A 158 -3.67 -4.55 7.43
CA ALA A 158 -4.33 -3.89 6.32
C ALA A 158 -3.78 -2.47 6.10
N LEU A 159 -3.67 -1.66 7.16
CA LEU A 159 -3.09 -0.32 7.07
C LEU A 159 -1.63 -0.35 6.60
N THR A 160 -0.84 -1.30 7.12
CA THR A 160 0.56 -1.50 6.71
C THR A 160 0.66 -1.93 5.24
N ALA A 161 -0.27 -2.77 4.78
CA ALA A 161 -0.31 -3.21 3.39
C ALA A 161 -0.63 -2.06 2.42
N LEU A 162 -1.54 -1.15 2.78
CA LEU A 162 -1.80 0.07 2.01
C LEU A 162 -0.53 0.90 1.83
N VAL A 163 0.24 1.09 2.91
CA VAL A 163 1.49 1.85 2.85
C VAL A 163 2.52 1.16 1.95
N ARG A 164 2.67 -0.16 2.08
CA ARG A 164 3.62 -0.95 1.28
C ARG A 164 3.17 -1.12 -0.18
N GLY A 165 1.88 -0.93 -0.47
CA GLY A 165 1.33 -0.98 -1.82
C GLY A 165 1.75 0.21 -2.69
N VAL A 166 2.17 1.32 -2.09
CA VAL A 166 2.65 2.49 -2.83
C VAL A 166 4.02 2.21 -3.44
N GLN A 167 4.07 2.19 -4.77
CA GLN A 167 5.29 1.96 -5.53
C GLN A 167 6.19 3.20 -5.51
N THR A 168 7.48 3.00 -5.23
CA THR A 168 8.47 4.05 -5.37
C THR A 168 8.58 4.49 -6.83
N PRO A 169 8.60 5.80 -7.15
CA PRO A 169 8.88 6.26 -8.50
C PRO A 169 10.27 5.76 -8.95
N PRO A 170 10.41 5.30 -10.20
CA PRO A 170 11.69 4.81 -10.71
C PRO A 170 12.84 5.82 -10.51
N ALA A 171 14.06 5.32 -10.35
CA ALA A 171 15.23 6.17 -10.12
C ALA A 171 15.78 6.80 -11.41
N GLU A 172 15.43 6.24 -12.58
CA GLU A 172 15.91 6.77 -13.85
C GLU A 172 15.41 8.20 -14.08
N ASP A 173 16.31 9.05 -14.58
CA ASP A 173 15.99 10.41 -14.95
C ASP A 173 15.20 10.41 -16.25
N ALA A 174 13.91 10.72 -16.14
CA ALA A 174 13.02 10.95 -17.28
C ALA A 174 12.84 12.45 -17.58
N GLY A 175 13.66 13.33 -16.99
CA GLY A 175 13.51 14.78 -17.06
C GLY A 175 12.41 15.33 -16.14
N LEU A 176 11.80 14.48 -15.31
CA LEU A 176 10.68 14.84 -14.44
C LEU A 176 11.17 15.36 -13.09
N SER A 177 11.20 16.69 -12.92
CA SER A 177 11.57 17.32 -11.63
C SER A 177 10.67 16.86 -10.47
N ALA A 178 9.39 16.58 -10.74
CA ALA A 178 8.43 16.04 -9.79
C ALA A 178 8.83 14.66 -9.23
N ALA A 179 9.62 13.86 -9.96
CA ALA A 179 10.02 12.52 -9.54
C ALA A 179 10.91 12.56 -8.29
N VAL A 180 11.76 13.58 -8.14
CA VAL A 180 12.60 13.76 -6.93
C VAL A 180 11.74 14.00 -5.70
N GLN A 181 10.74 14.89 -5.82
CA GLN A 181 9.83 15.21 -4.72
C GLN A 181 8.94 14.02 -4.36
N ALA A 182 8.43 13.30 -5.36
CA ALA A 182 7.63 12.10 -5.15
C ALA A 182 8.42 10.98 -4.45
N ARG A 183 9.70 10.76 -4.81
CA ARG A 183 10.57 9.80 -4.09
C ARG A 183 10.82 10.22 -2.65
N ALA A 184 11.06 11.50 -2.38
CA ALA A 184 11.25 12.00 -1.02
C ALA A 184 9.97 11.88 -0.17
N ALA A 185 8.79 12.11 -0.76
CA ALA A 185 7.51 11.89 -0.10
C ALA A 185 7.24 10.39 0.16
N HIS A 186 7.54 9.52 -0.81
CA HIS A 186 7.46 8.07 -0.65
C HIS A 186 8.33 7.57 0.51
N GLN A 187 9.58 8.02 0.58
CA GLN A 187 10.51 7.62 1.64
C GLN A 187 9.97 7.98 3.03
N ARG A 188 9.37 9.17 3.18
CA ARG A 188 8.77 9.60 4.45
C ARG A 188 7.49 8.84 4.76
N PHE A 189 6.62 8.64 3.77
CA PHE A 189 5.38 7.88 3.95
C PHE A 189 5.64 6.41 4.32
N SER A 190 6.62 5.78 3.69
CA SER A 190 6.98 4.37 3.91
C SER A 190 7.84 4.12 5.16
N ALA A 191 8.39 5.16 5.77
CA ALA A 191 9.12 5.10 7.04
C ALA A 191 8.16 4.91 8.23
N LEU A 192 7.57 3.72 8.32
CA LEU A 192 6.59 3.41 9.35
C LEU A 192 7.21 3.47 10.76
N PRO A 193 6.52 4.08 11.74
CA PRO A 193 7.00 4.12 13.11
C PRO A 193 7.04 2.70 13.70
N ALA A 194 8.06 2.44 14.52
CA ALA A 194 8.17 1.21 15.30
C ALA A 194 7.26 1.22 16.55
N ASP A 195 6.67 2.38 16.85
CA ASP A 195 5.81 2.62 18.00
C ASP A 195 4.43 1.92 17.86
N GLY A 196 3.55 2.18 18.84
CA GLY A 196 2.18 1.65 18.93
C GLY A 196 1.25 2.06 17.78
N ASP A 197 0.03 1.51 17.78
CA ASP A 197 -0.96 1.72 16.70
C ASP A 197 -1.35 3.20 16.50
N ASP A 198 -1.41 4.00 17.56
CA ASP A 198 -1.72 5.43 17.46
C ASP A 198 -0.67 6.21 16.67
N ALA A 199 0.62 5.89 16.88
CA ALA A 199 1.71 6.51 16.14
C ALA A 199 1.65 6.12 14.66
N LEU A 200 1.30 4.88 14.35
CA LEU A 200 1.09 4.42 12.98
C LEU A 200 -0.06 5.19 12.30
N VAL A 201 -1.21 5.32 12.97
CA VAL A 201 -2.36 6.08 12.45
C VAL A 201 -2.01 7.55 12.22
N GLY A 202 -1.35 8.17 13.21
CA GLY A 202 -0.92 9.56 13.13
C GLY A 202 0.07 9.80 11.98
N HIS A 203 1.05 8.91 11.82
CA HIS A 203 2.03 8.94 10.74
C HIS A 203 1.36 8.87 9.36
N VAL A 204 0.54 7.84 9.12
CA VAL A 204 -0.09 7.63 7.81
C VAL A 204 -1.03 8.79 7.47
N THR A 205 -1.83 9.25 8.44
CA THR A 205 -2.74 10.38 8.25
C THR A 205 -1.99 11.69 7.97
N GLY A 206 -0.86 11.92 8.66
CA GLY A 206 -0.05 13.12 8.49
C GLY A 206 0.77 13.15 7.19
N ALA A 207 1.27 12.00 6.74
CA ALA A 207 2.12 11.91 5.55
C ALA A 207 1.35 11.77 4.23
N LEU A 208 0.09 11.30 4.27
CA LEU A 208 -0.72 11.07 3.07
C LEU A 208 -0.94 12.33 2.20
N PRO A 209 -1.29 13.51 2.73
CA PRO A 209 -1.59 14.67 1.88
C PRO A 209 -0.43 15.07 0.98
N GLU A 210 0.79 15.02 1.50
CA GLU A 210 1.99 15.35 0.75
C GLU A 210 2.34 14.29 -0.28
N LEU A 211 2.23 13.00 0.08
CA LEU A 211 2.39 11.90 -0.87
C LEU A 211 1.43 12.07 -2.05
N ARG A 212 0.15 12.32 -1.77
CA ARG A 212 -0.88 12.53 -2.80
C ARG A 212 -0.56 13.73 -3.68
N ALA A 213 -0.14 14.85 -3.09
CA ALA A 213 0.18 16.06 -3.85
C ALA A 213 1.36 15.83 -4.81
N THR A 214 2.44 15.22 -4.32
CA THR A 214 3.65 14.96 -5.12
C THR A 214 3.43 13.90 -6.19
N TYR A 215 2.68 12.83 -5.92
CA TYR A 215 2.34 11.81 -6.91
C TYR A 215 1.33 12.31 -7.94
N ALA A 216 0.38 13.16 -7.55
CA ALA A 216 -0.53 13.79 -8.51
C ALA A 216 0.23 14.72 -9.47
N ALA A 217 1.25 15.44 -8.98
CA ALA A 217 2.14 16.22 -9.84
C ALA A 217 2.95 15.32 -10.79
N LEU A 218 3.60 14.27 -10.25
CA LEU A 218 4.32 13.29 -11.05
C LEU A 218 3.45 12.66 -12.14
N GLY A 219 2.23 12.23 -11.79
CA GLY A 219 1.30 11.61 -12.74
C GLY A 219 0.85 12.57 -13.84
N ARG A 220 0.60 13.84 -13.52
CA ARG A 220 0.26 14.86 -14.54
C ARG A 220 1.43 15.11 -15.48
N ASP A 221 2.62 15.33 -14.95
CA ASP A 221 3.82 15.62 -15.76
C ASP A 221 4.19 14.41 -16.63
N ALA A 222 4.21 13.21 -16.04
CA ALA A 222 4.49 11.97 -16.77
C ALA A 222 3.45 11.69 -17.86
N ALA A 223 2.16 11.93 -17.60
CA ALA A 223 1.11 11.72 -18.61
C ALA A 223 1.23 12.71 -19.78
N ALA A 224 1.53 13.99 -19.49
CA ALA A 224 1.71 15.00 -20.52
C ALA A 224 2.92 14.69 -21.41
N ASP A 225 4.07 14.38 -20.80
CA ASP A 225 5.30 14.06 -21.55
C ASP A 225 5.17 12.72 -22.30
N LEU A 226 4.44 11.75 -21.75
CA LEU A 226 4.19 10.45 -22.39
C LEU A 226 3.37 10.59 -23.67
N ASP A 227 2.36 11.47 -23.67
CA ASP A 227 1.55 11.75 -24.87
C ASP A 227 2.42 12.33 -26.00
N VAL A 228 3.26 13.31 -25.67
CA VAL A 228 4.23 13.90 -26.60
C VAL A 228 5.24 12.87 -27.11
N ALA A 229 5.78 12.03 -26.22
CA ALA A 229 6.74 11.00 -26.60
C ALA A 229 6.12 9.92 -27.50
N ARG A 230 4.85 9.53 -27.25
CA ARG A 230 4.09 8.60 -28.10
C ARG A 230 3.78 9.17 -29.47
N GLN A 231 3.50 10.48 -29.56
CA GLN A 231 3.34 11.14 -30.86
C GLN A 231 4.64 11.07 -31.68
N ALA A 232 5.78 11.38 -31.05
CA ALA A 232 7.10 11.26 -31.67
C ALA A 232 7.42 9.81 -32.11
N GLN A 233 7.16 8.84 -31.23
CA GLN A 233 7.32 7.41 -31.50
C GLN A 233 6.49 6.97 -32.71
N THR A 234 5.19 7.29 -32.71
CA THR A 234 4.27 6.93 -33.79
C THR A 234 4.70 7.53 -35.12
N TRP A 235 5.17 8.79 -35.12
CA TRP A 235 5.67 9.43 -36.33
C TRP A 235 6.96 8.79 -36.84
N LEU A 236 7.91 8.45 -35.97
CA LEU A 236 9.13 7.75 -36.36
C LEU A 236 8.83 6.37 -36.96
N GLN A 237 7.84 5.66 -36.41
CA GLN A 237 7.42 4.34 -36.90
C GLN A 237 6.65 4.40 -38.23
N SER A 238 5.93 5.50 -38.49
CA SER A 238 5.10 5.67 -39.70
C SER A 238 5.79 6.47 -40.81
N SER A 239 6.91 7.11 -40.53
CA SER A 239 7.65 7.91 -41.51
C SER A 239 8.27 7.00 -42.58
N PRO A 240 7.97 7.23 -43.88
CA PRO A 240 8.66 6.52 -44.95
C PRO A 240 10.13 6.92 -44.90
N LEU A 241 10.97 5.98 -44.46
CA LEU A 241 12.41 6.11 -44.55
C LEU A 241 12.77 6.30 -46.03
N PRO A 242 13.70 7.19 -46.38
CA PRO A 242 14.31 7.14 -47.70
C PRO A 242 14.90 5.74 -47.81
N ARG A 243 14.24 4.87 -48.60
CA ARG A 243 14.74 3.54 -48.93
C ARG A 243 16.20 3.73 -49.28
N GLU A 244 17.07 2.95 -48.65
CA GLU A 244 18.46 2.78 -49.07
C GLU A 244 18.45 2.62 -50.59
N GLN A 245 18.70 3.73 -51.31
CA GLN A 245 18.89 3.70 -52.74
C GLN A 245 20.28 3.12 -52.90
N THR A 246 20.26 1.82 -53.14
CA THR A 246 21.39 0.96 -53.46
C THR A 246 22.08 1.43 -54.72
#